data_AF-A0A151JQR0-F1
#
_entry.id   AF-A0A151JQR0-F1
#
_cell.length_a   1.000
_cell.length_b   1.000
_cell.length_c   1.000
_cell.angle_alpha   90.00
_cell.angle_beta   90.00
_cell.angle_gamma   90.00
#
_symmetry.space_group_name_H-M   'P 1'
#
loop_
_entity.id
_entity.type
_entity.pdbx_description
1 polymer ?
#
loop_
_entity_poly.entity_id
_entity_poly.type
_entity_poly.pdbx_seq_one_letter_code
_entity_poly.pdbx_strand_id
1 'polypeptide(L)'
;MGKYGKYEKKYKKEWEQLPTFKDGFQAIEIILNQWLELKTHFSMINNNEKCYTARILMEMYKDETIYMYLIFLKPILRDINTINLQFQQTDANLYDVFVKVYIF
;
A
#
# COMPACT_ATOMS: atom_id res chain seq x y z
N MET A 1 -22.66 -21.83 25.66
CA MET A 1 -21.30 -21.28 25.40
C MET A 1 -20.79 -21.88 24.10
N GLY A 2 -20.91 -21.13 23.00
CA GLY A 2 -20.55 -21.60 21.66
C GLY A 2 -19.03 -21.71 21.50
N LYS A 3 -18.55 -22.85 20.97
CA LYS A 3 -17.13 -23.08 20.69
C LYS A 3 -16.77 -22.31 19.42
N TYR A 4 -16.07 -21.18 19.54
CA TYR A 4 -15.47 -20.52 18.39
C TYR A 4 -14.33 -21.41 17.86
N GLY A 5 -14.46 -21.89 16.63
CA GLY A 5 -13.44 -22.71 15.98
C GLY A 5 -12.14 -21.91 15.85
N LYS A 6 -11.04 -22.46 16.36
CA LYS A 6 -9.71 -21.90 16.12
C LYS A 6 -9.45 -21.90 14.62
N TYR A 7 -9.26 -20.71 14.04
CA TYR A 7 -8.87 -20.57 12.65
C TYR A 7 -7.47 -21.18 12.45
N GLU A 8 -7.38 -22.21 11.61
CA GLU A 8 -6.11 -22.72 11.11
C GLU A 8 -5.69 -21.92 9.88
N LYS A 9 -4.57 -21.22 9.99
CA LYS A 9 -3.99 -20.43 8.90
C LYS A 9 -3.56 -21.35 7.75
N LYS A 10 -4.26 -21.29 6.62
CA LYS A 10 -3.96 -22.06 5.39
C LYS A 10 -3.19 -21.22 4.35
N TYR A 11 -2.13 -20.54 4.75
CA TYR A 11 -1.26 -19.82 3.83
C TYR A 11 0.21 -20.21 4.04
N LYS A 12 1.04 -19.95 3.02
CA LYS A 12 2.46 -20.32 3.02
C LYS A 12 3.23 -19.49 4.05
N LYS A 13 4.03 -20.13 4.91
CA LYS A 13 4.80 -19.44 5.98
C LYS A 13 5.74 -18.36 5.45
N GLU A 14 6.29 -18.52 4.24
CA GLU A 14 7.13 -17.50 3.62
C GLU A 14 6.41 -16.15 3.41
N TRP A 15 5.07 -16.13 3.39
CA TRP A 15 4.30 -14.90 3.25
C TRP A 15 4.29 -14.05 4.52
N GLU A 16 4.73 -14.62 5.66
CA GLU A 16 4.92 -13.88 6.91
C GLU A 16 6.19 -13.02 6.88
N GLN A 17 7.15 -13.34 6.00
CA GLN A 17 8.39 -12.59 5.83
C GLN A 17 8.34 -11.55 4.70
N LEU A 18 7.26 -11.52 3.93
CA LEU A 18 7.05 -10.44 2.96
C LEU A 18 6.84 -9.13 3.73
N PRO A 19 7.40 -7.99 3.25
CA PRO A 19 7.07 -6.69 3.83
C PRO A 19 5.55 -6.61 3.89
N THR A 20 5.03 -6.42 5.11
CA THR A 20 3.62 -6.60 5.36
C THR A 20 2.84 -5.76 4.38
N PHE A 21 1.76 -6.31 3.79
CA PHE A 21 0.90 -5.59 2.84
C PHE A 21 0.48 -4.18 3.33
N LYS A 22 0.52 -3.97 4.65
CA LYS A 22 0.43 -2.68 5.34
C LYS A 22 1.28 -1.55 4.72
N ASP A 23 2.48 -1.87 4.23
CA ASP A 23 3.47 -0.87 3.82
C ASP A 23 3.13 -0.25 2.45
N GLY A 24 2.41 -0.98 1.59
CA GLY A 24 2.08 -0.52 0.23
C GLY A 24 1.11 0.67 0.21
N PHE A 25 0.07 0.64 1.05
CA PHE A 25 -0.86 1.77 1.19
C PHE A 25 -0.15 3.01 1.73
N GLN A 26 0.63 2.84 2.80
CA GLN A 26 1.35 3.95 3.44
C GLN A 26 2.40 4.57 2.52
N ALA A 27 3.13 3.74 1.75
CA ALA A 27 4.10 4.22 0.77
C ALA A 27 3.42 5.09 -0.31
N ILE A 28 2.31 4.63 -0.88
CA ILE A 28 1.57 5.38 -1.91
C ILE A 28 0.99 6.68 -1.34
N GLU A 29 0.51 6.65 -0.10
CA GLU A 29 0.04 7.86 0.58
C GLU A 29 1.16 8.89 0.74
N ILE A 30 2.35 8.49 1.18
CA ILE A 30 3.51 9.38 1.33
C ILE A 30 3.93 9.95 -0.04
N ILE A 31 4.06 9.08 -1.06
CA ILE A 31 4.47 9.49 -2.41
C ILE A 31 3.49 10.52 -2.99
N LEU A 32 2.19 10.30 -2.86
CA LEU A 32 1.17 11.22 -3.38
C LEU A 32 1.15 12.54 -2.61
N ASN A 33 1.30 12.51 -1.29
CA ASN A 33 1.31 13.72 -0.45
C ASN A 33 2.55 14.58 -0.69
N GLN A 34 3.68 13.98 -1.05
CA GLN A 34 4.95 14.66 -1.29
C GLN A 34 5.32 14.70 -2.78
N TRP A 35 4.33 14.56 -3.67
CA TRP A 35 4.58 14.38 -5.11
C TRP A 35 5.39 15.54 -5.70
N LEU A 36 5.05 16.78 -5.33
CA LEU A 36 5.71 17.98 -5.84
C LEU A 36 7.14 18.10 -5.28
N GLU A 37 7.32 17.81 -4.00
CA GLU A 37 8.59 17.84 -3.29
C GLU A 37 9.55 16.81 -3.87
N LEU A 38 9.10 15.57 -4.08
CA LEU A 38 9.90 14.49 -4.66
C LEU A 38 10.27 14.79 -6.11
N LYS A 39 9.31 15.27 -6.92
CA LYS A 39 9.56 15.72 -8.30
C LYS A 39 10.63 16.81 -8.36
N THR A 40 10.54 17.79 -7.45
CA THR A 40 11.52 18.89 -7.35
C THR A 40 12.88 18.39 -6.89
N HIS A 41 12.92 17.56 -5.85
CA HIS A 41 14.14 17.03 -5.26
C HIS A 41 14.95 16.23 -6.29
N PHE A 42 14.32 15.28 -6.98
CA PHE A 42 15.03 14.47 -7.99
C PHE A 42 15.42 15.28 -9.22
N SER A 43 14.66 16.32 -9.58
CA SER A 43 15.06 17.24 -10.64
C SER A 43 16.32 18.05 -10.27
N MET A 44 16.46 18.45 -9.00
CA MET A 44 17.65 19.17 -8.52
C MET A 44 18.88 18.26 -8.43
N ILE A 45 18.71 17.06 -7.83
CA ILE A 45 19.81 16.11 -7.69
C ILE A 45 20.34 15.66 -9.05
N ASN A 46 19.47 15.32 -10.00
CA ASN A 46 19.92 14.89 -11.33
C ASN A 46 20.76 15.95 -12.07
N ASN A 47 20.50 17.24 -11.81
CA ASN A 47 21.27 18.34 -12.41
C ASN A 47 22.63 18.57 -11.74
N ASN A 48 22.75 18.26 -10.44
CA ASN A 48 23.94 18.54 -9.64
C ASN A 48 24.85 17.31 -9.48
N GLU A 49 24.26 16.12 -9.45
CA GLU A 49 24.91 14.84 -9.19
C GLU A 49 24.56 13.87 -10.32
N LYS A 50 25.56 13.20 -10.91
CA LYS A 50 25.35 12.16 -11.93
C LYS A 50 24.80 10.85 -11.32
N CYS A 51 23.74 10.96 -10.52
CA CYS A 51 23.09 9.83 -9.86
C CYS A 51 22.07 9.17 -10.79
N TYR A 52 22.37 7.94 -11.22
CA TYR A 52 21.48 7.17 -12.10
C TYR A 52 20.09 6.98 -11.50
N THR A 53 20.00 6.67 -10.19
CA THR A 53 18.72 6.48 -9.50
C THR A 53 17.88 7.75 -9.50
N ALA A 54 18.50 8.91 -9.23
CA ALA A 54 17.80 10.20 -9.27
C ALA A 54 17.25 10.51 -10.66
N ARG A 55 17.98 10.15 -11.72
CA ARG A 55 17.51 10.30 -13.11
C ARG A 55 16.25 9.49 -13.37
N ILE A 56 16.26 8.20 -13.00
CA ILE A 56 15.11 7.30 -13.22
C ILE A 56 13.89 7.80 -12.43
N LEU A 57 14.08 8.18 -11.17
CA LEU A 57 13.00 8.72 -10.36
C LEU A 57 12.47 10.04 -10.94
N MET A 58 13.35 10.96 -11.37
CA MET A 58 12.95 12.19 -12.04
C MET A 58 12.12 11.91 -13.30
N GLU A 59 12.52 10.95 -14.13
CA GLU A 59 11.77 10.53 -15.32
C GLU A 59 10.38 9.99 -14.95
N MET A 60 10.29 9.17 -13.90
CA MET A 60 9.00 8.67 -13.39
C MET A 60 8.09 9.80 -12.89
N TYR A 61 8.61 10.76 -12.12
CA TYR A 61 7.81 11.90 -11.63
C TYR A 61 7.42 12.92 -12.72
N LYS A 62 8.04 12.85 -13.92
CA LYS A 62 7.62 13.62 -15.09
C LYS A 62 6.45 12.97 -15.82
N ASP A 63 6.26 11.68 -15.68
CA ASP A 63 5.16 10.95 -16.30
C ASP A 63 3.89 11.06 -15.44
N GLU A 64 2.97 11.91 -15.88
CA GLU A 64 1.68 12.13 -15.20
C GLU A 64 0.79 10.87 -15.22
N THR A 65 1.04 9.90 -16.10
CA THR A 65 0.29 8.63 -16.07
C THR A 65 0.60 7.82 -14.80
N ILE A 66 1.85 7.85 -14.32
CA ILE A 66 2.25 7.20 -13.06
C ILE A 66 1.48 7.83 -11.90
N TYR A 67 1.37 9.16 -11.87
CA TYR A 67 0.57 9.85 -10.86
C TYR A 67 -0.90 9.40 -10.88
N MET A 68 -1.50 9.31 -12.08
CA MET A 68 -2.88 8.84 -12.24
C MET A 68 -3.06 7.39 -11.75
N TYR A 69 -2.13 6.49 -12.08
CA TYR A 69 -2.17 5.11 -11.59
C TYR A 69 -2.11 5.05 -10.07
N LEU A 70 -1.25 5.86 -9.44
CA LEU A 70 -1.14 5.90 -7.98
C LEU A 70 -2.40 6.47 -7.31
N ILE A 71 -3.04 7.50 -7.90
CA ILE A 71 -4.33 8.01 -7.43
C ILE A 71 -5.39 6.91 -7.50
N PHE A 72 -5.46 6.17 -8.60
CA PHE A 72 -6.41 5.08 -8.78
C PHE A 72 -6.16 3.92 -7.81
N LEU A 73 -4.88 3.59 -7.58
CA LEU A 73 -4.48 2.49 -6.72
C LEU A 73 -4.67 2.78 -5.23
N LYS A 74 -4.54 4.05 -4.80
CA LYS A 74 -4.69 4.46 -3.39
C LYS A 74 -5.98 3.97 -2.72
N PRO A 75 -7.20 4.22 -3.26
CA PRO A 75 -8.44 3.76 -2.62
C PRO A 75 -8.54 2.23 -2.57
N ILE A 76 -8.10 1.52 -3.61
CA ILE A 76 -8.10 0.05 -3.63
C ILE A 76 -7.21 -0.49 -2.51
N LEU A 77 -6.00 0.05 -2.36
CA LEU A 77 -5.09 -0.38 -1.30
C LEU A 77 -5.57 0.02 0.09
N ARG A 78 -6.25 1.17 0.23
CA ARG A 78 -6.88 1.57 1.49
C ARG A 78 -7.89 0.53 1.94
N ASP A 79 -8.74 0.08 1.04
CA ASP A 79 -9.83 -0.84 1.36
C ASP A 79 -9.26 -2.24 1.69
N ILE A 80 -8.26 -2.71 0.91
CA ILE A 80 -7.57 -3.97 1.23
C ILE A 80 -6.82 -3.87 2.57
N ASN A 81 -6.14 -2.75 2.85
CA ASN A 81 -5.45 -2.54 4.12
C ASN A 81 -6.43 -2.49 5.30
N THR A 82 -7.60 -1.89 5.11
CA THR A 82 -8.68 -1.86 6.13
C THR A 82 -9.15 -3.27 6.45
N ILE A 83 -9.42 -4.07 5.42
CA ILE A 83 -9.84 -5.47 5.58
C ILE A 83 -8.73 -6.27 6.28
N ASN A 84 -7.48 -6.13 5.84
CA ASN A 84 -6.34 -6.81 6.44
C ASN A 84 -6.19 -6.46 7.93
N LEU A 85 -6.30 -5.19 8.30
CA LEU A 85 -6.25 -4.77 9.71
C LEU A 85 -7.39 -5.39 10.54
N GLN A 86 -8.60 -5.50 9.98
CA GLN A 86 -9.72 -6.16 10.67
C GLN A 86 -9.46 -7.65 10.89
N PHE A 87 -8.92 -8.37 9.89
CA PHE A 87 -8.56 -9.78 10.05
C PHE A 87 -7.43 -10.01 11.07
N GLN A 88 -6.60 -9.01 11.31
CA GLN A 88 -5.51 -9.07 12.29
C GLN A 88 -5.98 -8.76 13.73
N GLN A 89 -7.23 -8.31 13.93
CA GLN A 89 -7.75 -8.06 15.27
C GLN A 89 -8.00 -9.36 16.03
N THR A 90 -7.63 -9.39 17.32
CA THR A 90 -7.77 -10.55 18.20
C THR A 90 -9.23 -10.97 18.41
N ASP A 91 -10.15 -9.99 18.36
CA ASP A 91 -11.60 -10.16 18.53
C ASP A 91 -12.37 -9.61 17.31
N ALA A 92 -11.90 -9.93 16.10
CA ALA A 92 -12.53 -9.45 14.87
C ALA A 92 -14.00 -9.90 14.77
N ASN A 93 -14.92 -8.96 14.61
CA ASN A 93 -16.32 -9.26 14.32
C ASN A 93 -16.46 -9.76 12.87
N LEU A 94 -16.74 -11.05 12.73
CA LEU A 94 -16.86 -11.73 11.43
C LEU A 94 -17.96 -11.14 10.55
N TYR A 95 -19.03 -10.60 11.14
CA TYR A 95 -20.11 -9.96 10.37
C TYR A 95 -19.63 -8.68 9.69
N ASP A 96 -18.90 -7.83 10.42
CA ASP A 96 -18.38 -6.56 9.90
C ASP A 96 -17.35 -6.76 8.79
N VAL A 97 -16.55 -7.83 8.91
CA VAL A 97 -15.60 -8.25 7.86
C VAL A 97 -16.34 -8.77 6.63
N PHE A 98 -17.36 -9.61 6.82
CA PHE A 98 -18.12 -10.21 5.71
C PHE A 98 -18.85 -9.15 4.88
N VAL A 99 -19.49 -8.18 5.53
CA VAL A 99 -20.22 -7.07 4.87
C VAL A 99 -19.28 -6.23 3.99
N LYS A 100 -18.05 -5.96 4.43
CA LYS A 100 -17.09 -5.17 3.64
C LYS A 100 -16.47 -5.93 2.47
N VAL A 101 -16.42 -7.26 2.53
CA VAL A 101 -15.83 -8.10 1.47
C VAL A 101 -16.86 -8.44 0.38
N TYR A 102 -18.13 -8.62 0.73
CA TYR A 102 -19.17 -9.11 -0.18
C TYR A 102 -20.09 -8.02 -0.78
N ILE A 103 -19.98 -6.77 -0.34
CA ILE A 103 -20.72 -5.64 -0.95
C ILE A 103 -19.78 -4.87 -1.89
N PHE A 104 -19.32 -5.55 -2.93
CA PHE A 104 -18.78 -4.97 -4.17
C PHE A 104 -19.73 -5.34 -5.31
#